data_AF-A0A949CT11-F1
#
_entry.id   AF-A0A949CT11-F1
#
_cell.length_a   1.000
_cell.length_b   1.000
_cell.length_c   1.000
_cell.angle_alpha   90.00
_cell.angle_beta   90.00
_cell.angle_gamma   90.00
#
_symmetry.space_group_name_H-M   'P 1'
#
loop_
_entity.id
_entity.type
_entity.pdbx_description
1 polymer ?
#
loop_
_entity_poly.entity_id
_entity_poly.type
_entity_poly.pdbx_seq_one_letter_code
_entity_poly.pdbx_strand_id
1 'polypeptide(L)'
;SQANGKLDAVQIVLTQDKKPSEMISGIAKQLPEGVKVREPSLRSQISGESTVAMQQGLRLATASALLIAAFIIYNTFQMNVGERRRQLGILRSMGALRKQLLWMIVREGLWLGVIGVLIGCVVGNIGARVLNQSTAKLLQISIPPSPWTFWPYVTAAIAGLVVAFIGAFFPALRASRLSPAEAMRVVASGEFGTSRVGWLVFGSTMITIGVVVQICSVSGIIDVGHAITGATAMVIGIVFLLPGVIDQLTRTVSWCLSPFLKTEAALARRQIMRHRGRSSLTIGIVFIAMSFGSGMASTILDFIGNVEGWYQRAIIGDFFIRAAMPDMNSGQAADMPNGLTDQVSAMAGVAMVDTLRFVRARTGTNSVIVVVRKFNSLEQDYFDLIEGNEGEVMAGIRKGEVVLGSVLSQRLNLHAGDRIPLETNEGATELRIAGVTNEYIAGGLTLYLEAENAKRLMNVDGTDVIVVRSEKGQNQSVDRQLRALCDETGLMFQSYADLVKIIRDTLNGVTGGLWSVLILGSIIAAIGLINTLAMNILEQTREIGMLRVVAMTRAQ
;
A
#
# COMPACT_ATOMS: atom_id res chain seq x y z
N SER A 1 6.32 -5.65 -35.30
CA SER A 1 6.36 -5.06 -36.63
C SER A 1 7.71 -4.38 -36.76
N GLN A 2 8.73 -5.10 -37.20
CA GLN A 2 9.83 -4.46 -37.92
C GLN A 2 9.26 -3.87 -39.20
N ALA A 3 9.88 -2.79 -39.67
CA ALA A 3 9.44 -1.86 -40.70
C ALA A 3 9.15 -2.42 -42.13
N ASN A 4 8.95 -3.73 -42.30
CA ASN A 4 8.69 -4.41 -43.58
C ASN A 4 7.29 -5.06 -43.69
N GLY A 5 6.34 -4.71 -42.82
CA GLY A 5 4.97 -5.26 -42.88
C GLY A 5 4.85 -6.76 -42.53
N LYS A 6 5.85 -7.32 -41.84
CA LYS A 6 5.84 -8.71 -41.35
C LYS A 6 5.50 -8.74 -39.85
N LEU A 7 4.80 -9.79 -39.44
CA LEU A 7 4.39 -10.05 -38.06
C LEU A 7 5.49 -10.84 -37.34
N ASP A 8 6.14 -10.22 -36.36
CA ASP A 8 7.27 -10.81 -35.61
C ASP A 8 6.81 -11.45 -34.29
N ALA A 9 5.65 -11.03 -33.77
CA ALA A 9 5.06 -11.54 -32.56
C ALA A 9 3.53 -11.45 -32.63
N VAL A 10 2.85 -12.48 -32.11
CA VAL A 10 1.39 -12.53 -31.98
C VAL A 10 1.07 -12.81 -30.52
N GLN A 11 0.30 -11.94 -29.89
CA GLN A 11 -0.20 -12.18 -28.54
C GLN A 11 -1.52 -12.95 -28.61
N ILE A 12 -1.54 -14.11 -27.96
CA ILE A 12 -2.73 -14.96 -27.88
C ILE A 12 -3.32 -14.80 -26.47
N VAL A 13 -4.53 -14.24 -26.40
CA VAL A 13 -5.27 -14.10 -25.15
C VAL A 13 -6.20 -15.30 -25.01
N LEU A 14 -6.02 -16.08 -23.95
CA LEU A 14 -6.88 -17.22 -23.65
C LEU A 14 -8.21 -16.73 -23.05
N THR A 15 -9.33 -17.15 -23.63
CA THR A 15 -10.65 -17.09 -22.99
C THR A 15 -10.77 -18.19 -21.91
N GLN A 16 -11.45 -17.90 -20.79
CA GLN A 16 -11.34 -18.54 -19.46
C GLN A 16 -11.27 -20.10 -19.38
N ASP A 17 -10.66 -20.57 -18.27
CA ASP A 17 -10.55 -21.94 -17.73
C ASP A 17 -9.57 -22.96 -18.35
N LYS A 18 -8.70 -22.56 -19.27
CA LYS A 18 -7.64 -23.46 -19.76
C LYS A 18 -6.27 -23.17 -19.14
N LYS A 19 -5.59 -24.22 -18.68
CA LYS A 19 -4.21 -24.12 -18.17
C LYS A 19 -3.26 -23.68 -19.29
N PRO A 20 -2.44 -22.63 -19.09
CA PRO A 20 -1.50 -22.14 -20.10
C PRO A 20 -0.58 -23.24 -20.66
N SER A 21 -0.11 -24.15 -19.81
CA SER A 21 0.81 -25.25 -20.18
C SER A 21 0.24 -26.24 -21.19
N GLU A 22 -1.05 -26.57 -21.10
CA GLU A 22 -1.74 -27.47 -22.02
C GLU A 22 -1.95 -26.80 -23.39
N MET A 23 -2.32 -25.52 -23.38
CA MET A 23 -2.51 -24.73 -24.61
C MET A 23 -1.20 -24.46 -25.34
N ILE A 24 -0.10 -24.17 -24.62
CA ILE A 24 1.23 -23.99 -25.22
C ILE A 24 1.63 -25.24 -26.01
N SER A 25 1.43 -26.43 -25.44
CA SER A 25 1.75 -27.69 -26.09
C SER A 25 0.88 -27.95 -27.33
N GLY A 26 -0.39 -27.57 -27.28
CA GLY A 26 -1.31 -27.68 -28.42
C GLY A 26 -0.96 -26.72 -29.57
N ILE A 27 -0.67 -25.47 -29.24
CA ILE A 27 -0.32 -24.45 -30.23
C ILE A 27 1.07 -24.74 -30.81
N ALA A 28 2.04 -25.16 -29.99
CA ALA A 28 3.39 -25.49 -30.45
C ALA A 28 3.42 -26.55 -31.55
N LYS A 29 2.46 -27.47 -31.58
CA LYS A 29 2.32 -28.50 -32.64
C LYS A 29 1.83 -27.95 -33.98
N GLN A 30 1.18 -26.78 -33.98
CA GLN A 30 0.61 -26.16 -35.18
C GLN A 30 1.51 -25.04 -35.74
N LEU A 31 2.64 -24.77 -35.09
CA LEU A 31 3.54 -23.70 -35.49
C LEU A 31 4.55 -24.17 -36.54
N PRO A 32 4.91 -23.31 -37.51
CA PRO A 32 6.02 -23.57 -38.43
C PRO A 32 7.35 -23.72 -37.69
N GLU A 33 8.31 -24.42 -38.32
CA GLU A 33 9.70 -24.49 -37.82
C GLU A 33 10.28 -23.08 -37.66
N GLY A 34 10.81 -22.80 -36.46
CA GLY A 34 11.36 -21.49 -36.06
C GLY A 34 10.43 -20.63 -35.21
N VAL A 35 9.13 -20.92 -35.14
CA VAL A 35 8.19 -20.15 -34.29
C VAL A 35 7.98 -20.87 -32.95
N LYS A 36 8.23 -20.16 -31.84
CA LYS A 36 8.08 -20.70 -30.47
C LYS A 36 6.96 -20.00 -29.75
N VAL A 37 6.02 -20.76 -29.20
CA VAL A 37 5.04 -20.25 -28.23
C VAL A 37 5.61 -20.40 -26.82
N ARG A 38 5.53 -19.30 -26.07
CA ARG A 38 6.09 -19.20 -24.73
C ARG A 38 5.07 -18.57 -23.79
N GLU A 39 5.03 -19.05 -22.55
CA GLU A 39 4.30 -18.35 -21.50
C GLU A 39 5.02 -17.03 -21.18
N PRO A 40 4.29 -15.92 -21.01
CA PRO A 40 4.84 -14.70 -20.46
C PRO A 40 5.10 -14.89 -18.94
N SER A 41 6.12 -15.68 -18.57
CA SER A 41 6.50 -15.95 -17.18
C SER A 41 6.83 -14.67 -16.39
N LEU A 42 7.38 -13.68 -17.10
CA LEU A 42 7.67 -12.36 -16.54
C LEU A 42 6.39 -11.62 -16.14
N ARG A 43 5.30 -11.74 -16.91
CA ARG A 43 3.97 -11.20 -16.55
C ARG A 43 3.46 -11.80 -15.25
N SER A 44 3.57 -13.11 -15.06
CA SER A 44 3.15 -13.78 -13.83
C SER A 44 3.95 -13.26 -12.62
N GLN A 45 5.27 -13.09 -12.77
CA GLN A 45 6.13 -12.57 -11.70
C GLN A 45 5.87 -11.09 -11.38
N ILE A 46 5.82 -10.21 -12.40
CA ILE A 46 5.54 -8.77 -12.21
C ILE A 46 4.14 -8.57 -11.62
N SER A 47 3.15 -9.30 -12.13
CA SER A 47 1.78 -9.24 -11.59
C SER A 47 1.73 -9.74 -10.16
N GLY A 48 2.49 -10.78 -9.82
CA GLY A 48 2.63 -11.27 -8.44
C GLY A 48 3.17 -10.18 -7.51
N GLU A 49 4.30 -9.57 -7.85
CA GLU A 49 4.96 -8.54 -7.03
C GLU A 49 4.13 -7.26 -6.90
N SER A 50 3.61 -6.74 -8.02
CA SER A 50 2.75 -5.55 -8.00
C SER A 50 1.44 -5.79 -7.22
N THR A 51 0.91 -7.02 -7.29
CA THR A 51 -0.27 -7.41 -6.52
C THR A 51 0.06 -7.53 -5.03
N VAL A 52 1.25 -8.02 -4.65
CA VAL A 52 1.65 -8.14 -3.24
C VAL A 52 1.66 -6.78 -2.56
N ALA A 53 2.30 -5.77 -3.15
CA ALA A 53 2.37 -4.42 -2.57
C ALA A 53 0.97 -3.80 -2.39
N MET A 54 0.11 -3.90 -3.41
CA MET A 54 -1.27 -3.41 -3.31
C MET A 54 -2.10 -4.19 -2.27
N GLN A 55 -1.96 -5.51 -2.23
CA GLN A 55 -2.62 -6.35 -1.24
C GLN A 55 -2.17 -6.03 0.18
N GLN A 56 -0.89 -5.73 0.39
CA GLN A 56 -0.36 -5.34 1.70
C GLN A 56 -1.00 -4.03 2.18
N GLY A 57 -1.08 -3.00 1.33
CA GLY A 57 -1.77 -1.75 1.66
C GLY A 57 -3.25 -1.95 2.01
N LEU A 58 -3.96 -2.75 1.21
CA LEU A 58 -5.37 -3.07 1.47
C LEU A 58 -5.58 -3.94 2.72
N ARG A 59 -4.67 -4.88 3.01
CA ARG A 59 -4.69 -5.70 4.23
C ARG A 59 -4.49 -4.85 5.47
N LEU A 60 -3.56 -3.90 5.42
CA LEU A 60 -3.35 -2.94 6.51
C LEU A 60 -4.62 -2.10 6.73
N ALA A 61 -5.18 -1.53 5.66
CA ALA A 61 -6.44 -0.78 5.75
C ALA A 61 -7.59 -1.62 6.31
N THR A 62 -7.72 -2.87 5.89
CA THR A 62 -8.73 -3.81 6.39
C THR A 62 -8.54 -4.10 7.87
N ALA A 63 -7.30 -4.41 8.30
CA ALA A 63 -6.98 -4.69 9.69
C ALA A 63 -7.29 -3.48 10.60
N SER A 64 -6.85 -2.28 10.20
CA SER A 64 -7.12 -1.05 10.93
C SER A 64 -8.62 -0.73 10.98
N ALA A 65 -9.36 -0.88 9.86
CA ALA A 65 -10.80 -0.64 9.83
C ALA A 65 -11.57 -1.62 10.74
N LEU A 66 -11.22 -2.91 10.73
CA LEU A 66 -11.84 -3.90 11.62
C LEU A 66 -11.53 -3.61 13.09
N LEU A 67 -10.31 -3.17 13.41
CA LEU A 67 -9.97 -2.75 14.77
C LEU A 67 -10.77 -1.53 15.22
N ILE A 68 -10.80 -0.47 14.40
CA ILE A 68 -11.59 0.74 14.69
C ILE A 68 -13.05 0.36 14.90
N ALA A 69 -13.63 -0.45 14.00
CA ALA A 69 -15.01 -0.92 14.10
C ALA A 69 -15.25 -1.72 15.40
N ALA A 70 -14.35 -2.64 15.78
CA ALA A 70 -14.47 -3.40 17.01
C ALA A 70 -14.51 -2.50 18.25
N PHE A 71 -13.66 -1.47 18.32
CA PHE A 71 -13.64 -0.52 19.43
C PHE A 71 -14.88 0.38 19.46
N ILE A 72 -15.35 0.86 18.31
CA ILE A 72 -16.58 1.66 18.21
C ILE A 72 -17.78 0.81 18.68
N ILE A 73 -17.92 -0.42 18.19
CA ILE A 73 -19.00 -1.33 18.57
C ILE A 73 -18.91 -1.62 20.07
N TYR A 74 -17.72 -1.96 20.58
CA TYR A 74 -17.52 -2.20 22.01
C TYR A 74 -17.96 -1.02 22.88
N ASN A 75 -17.51 0.20 22.54
CA ASN A 75 -17.87 1.41 23.28
C ASN A 75 -19.37 1.68 23.23
N THR A 76 -19.97 1.55 22.04
CA THR A 76 -21.41 1.76 21.82
C THR A 76 -22.25 0.77 22.64
N PHE A 77 -21.90 -0.51 22.63
CA PHE A 77 -22.62 -1.52 23.43
C PHE A 77 -22.37 -1.36 24.93
N GLN A 78 -21.16 -1.01 25.34
CA GLN A 78 -20.85 -0.72 26.74
C GLN A 78 -21.76 0.39 27.28
N MET A 79 -21.91 1.46 26.49
CA MET A 79 -22.76 2.59 26.82
C MET A 79 -24.24 2.21 26.84
N ASN A 80 -24.75 1.60 25.77
CA ASN A 80 -26.17 1.20 25.65
C ASN A 80 -26.61 0.27 26.81
N VAL A 81 -25.76 -0.70 27.15
CA VAL A 81 -25.98 -1.59 28.31
C VAL A 81 -25.97 -0.82 29.63
N GLY A 82 -25.09 0.18 29.75
CA GLY A 82 -25.00 1.05 30.92
C GLY A 82 -26.30 1.83 31.16
N GLU A 83 -26.88 2.41 30.11
CA GLU A 83 -28.16 3.13 30.17
C GLU A 83 -29.32 2.20 30.54
N ARG A 84 -29.33 0.98 29.98
CA ARG A 84 -30.38 -0.03 30.22
C ARG A 84 -30.15 -0.85 31.49
N ARG A 85 -29.15 -0.52 32.31
CA ARG A 85 -28.73 -1.32 33.49
C ARG A 85 -29.88 -1.59 34.46
N ARG A 86 -30.72 -0.59 34.76
CA ARG A 86 -31.88 -0.76 35.66
C ARG A 86 -32.91 -1.71 35.07
N GLN A 87 -33.19 -1.61 33.78
CA GLN A 87 -34.13 -2.51 33.08
C GLN A 87 -33.64 -3.95 33.09
N LEU A 88 -32.34 -4.17 32.82
CA LEU A 88 -31.69 -5.47 32.91
C LEU A 88 -31.73 -6.04 34.35
N GLY A 89 -31.56 -5.17 35.36
CA GLY A 89 -31.70 -5.52 36.78
C GLY A 89 -33.12 -5.98 37.15
N ILE A 90 -34.14 -5.31 36.63
CA ILE A 90 -35.55 -5.69 36.83
C ILE A 90 -35.81 -7.06 36.19
N LEU A 91 -35.38 -7.27 34.94
CA LEU A 91 -35.50 -8.58 34.27
C LEU A 91 -34.82 -9.70 35.08
N ARG A 92 -33.63 -9.44 35.64
CA ARG A 92 -32.94 -10.39 36.52
C ARG A 92 -33.68 -10.66 37.83
N SER A 93 -34.36 -9.66 38.37
CA SER A 93 -35.17 -9.80 39.59
C SER A 93 -36.43 -10.65 39.35
N MET A 94 -36.97 -10.59 38.13
CA MET A 94 -38.10 -11.42 37.68
C MET A 94 -37.68 -12.85 37.27
N GLY A 95 -36.41 -13.23 37.44
CA GLY A 95 -35.93 -14.60 37.20
C GLY A 95 -35.22 -14.82 35.85
N ALA A 96 -34.93 -13.77 35.06
CA ALA A 96 -34.20 -13.94 33.80
C ALA A 96 -32.79 -14.53 34.03
N LEU A 97 -32.46 -15.56 33.24
CA LEU A 97 -31.17 -16.25 33.28
C LEU A 97 -30.06 -15.38 32.68
N ARG A 98 -28.83 -15.53 33.20
CA ARG A 98 -27.65 -14.83 32.65
C ARG A 98 -27.47 -15.07 31.14
N LYS A 99 -27.67 -16.33 30.71
CA LYS A 99 -27.59 -16.71 29.30
C LYS A 99 -28.67 -16.03 28.45
N GLN A 100 -29.88 -15.85 28.97
CA GLN A 100 -30.96 -15.16 28.24
C GLN A 100 -30.62 -13.69 28.02
N LEU A 101 -30.13 -12.98 29.04
CA LEU A 101 -29.71 -11.58 28.91
C LEU A 101 -28.48 -11.42 28.00
N LEU A 102 -27.49 -12.30 28.11
CA LEU A 102 -26.31 -12.30 27.24
C LEU A 102 -26.73 -12.44 25.77
N TRP A 103 -27.53 -13.45 25.44
CA TRP A 103 -27.95 -13.70 24.07
C TRP A 103 -28.93 -12.66 23.53
N MET A 104 -29.73 -12.01 24.40
CA MET A 104 -30.57 -10.90 24.00
C MET A 104 -29.73 -9.74 23.44
N ILE A 105 -28.70 -9.31 24.17
CA ILE A 105 -27.83 -8.20 23.76
C ILE A 105 -26.95 -8.60 22.57
N VAL A 106 -26.38 -9.81 22.58
CA VAL A 106 -25.56 -10.30 21.46
C VAL A 106 -26.37 -10.40 20.17
N ARG A 107 -27.64 -10.83 20.23
CA ARG A 107 -28.53 -10.87 19.05
C ARG A 107 -28.85 -9.47 18.52
N GLU A 108 -29.01 -8.47 19.39
CA GLU A 108 -29.18 -7.07 18.97
C GLU A 108 -27.94 -6.62 18.17
N GLY A 109 -26.73 -6.91 18.66
CA GLY A 109 -25.48 -6.64 17.93
C GLY A 109 -25.32 -7.42 16.63
N LEU A 110 -25.70 -8.70 16.60
CA LEU A 110 -25.63 -9.50 15.38
C LEU A 110 -26.60 -9.01 14.30
N TRP A 111 -27.83 -8.61 14.67
CA TRP A 111 -28.78 -8.05 13.70
C TRP A 111 -28.29 -6.74 13.09
N LEU A 112 -27.74 -5.85 13.90
CA LEU A 112 -27.08 -4.64 13.42
C LEU A 112 -25.86 -4.99 12.54
N GLY A 113 -25.11 -6.03 12.91
CA GLY A 113 -24.00 -6.57 12.13
C GLY A 113 -24.43 -7.09 10.76
N VAL A 114 -25.55 -7.81 10.65
CA VAL A 114 -26.10 -8.29 9.38
C VAL A 114 -26.45 -7.11 8.47
N ILE A 115 -27.16 -6.11 8.99
CA ILE A 115 -27.50 -4.90 8.22
C ILE A 115 -26.22 -4.17 7.78
N GLY A 116 -25.25 -4.03 8.68
CA GLY A 116 -23.96 -3.41 8.40
C GLY A 116 -23.17 -4.15 7.32
N VAL A 117 -23.13 -5.48 7.34
CA VAL A 117 -22.49 -6.31 6.30
C VAL A 117 -23.19 -6.12 4.96
N LEU A 118 -24.52 -6.11 4.92
CA LEU A 118 -25.25 -5.93 3.66
C LEU A 118 -24.94 -4.58 3.03
N ILE A 119 -25.01 -3.50 3.80
CA ILE A 119 -24.68 -2.15 3.34
C ILE A 119 -23.18 -2.06 2.96
N GLY A 120 -22.30 -2.63 3.78
CA GLY A 120 -20.86 -2.66 3.56
C GLY A 120 -20.46 -3.39 2.28
N CYS A 121 -21.12 -4.51 1.96
CA CYS A 121 -20.91 -5.23 0.70
C CYS A 121 -21.33 -4.39 -0.52
N VAL A 122 -22.45 -3.66 -0.43
CA VAL A 122 -22.92 -2.78 -1.52
C VAL A 122 -21.94 -1.62 -1.73
N VAL A 123 -21.61 -0.89 -0.67
CA VAL A 123 -20.67 0.25 -0.73
C VAL A 123 -19.27 -0.22 -1.14
N GLY A 124 -18.82 -1.35 -0.60
CA GLY A 124 -17.52 -1.95 -0.92
C GLY A 124 -17.43 -2.37 -2.38
N ASN A 125 -18.50 -2.92 -2.97
CA ASN A 125 -18.54 -3.26 -4.40
C ASN A 125 -18.47 -2.00 -5.28
N ILE A 126 -19.16 -0.91 -4.90
CA ILE A 126 -19.05 0.38 -5.60
C ILE A 126 -17.60 0.89 -5.53
N GLY A 127 -16.99 0.88 -4.33
CA GLY A 127 -15.60 1.29 -4.15
C GLY A 127 -14.62 0.45 -4.95
N ALA A 128 -14.79 -0.88 -4.95
CA ALA A 128 -13.96 -1.80 -5.74
C ALA A 128 -14.08 -1.54 -7.24
N ARG A 129 -15.29 -1.24 -7.75
CA ARG A 129 -15.48 -0.87 -9.16
C ARG A 129 -14.78 0.42 -9.53
N VAL A 130 -14.90 1.45 -8.70
CA VAL A 130 -14.22 2.74 -8.93
C VAL A 130 -12.70 2.53 -8.94
N LEU A 131 -12.17 1.78 -7.98
CA LEU A 131 -10.74 1.46 -7.90
C LEU A 131 -10.28 0.68 -9.13
N ASN A 132 -10.99 -0.40 -9.49
CA ASN A 132 -10.66 -1.21 -10.66
C ASN A 132 -10.75 -0.43 -11.96
N GLN A 133 -11.79 0.38 -12.17
CA GLN A 133 -11.92 1.21 -13.38
C GLN A 133 -10.82 2.25 -13.48
N SER A 134 -10.41 2.82 -12.34
CA SER A 134 -9.26 3.72 -12.28
C SER A 134 -8.01 2.95 -12.69
N THR A 135 -7.70 1.82 -12.06
CA THR A 135 -6.56 0.96 -12.43
C THR A 135 -6.59 0.51 -13.89
N ALA A 136 -7.77 0.16 -14.44
CA ALA A 136 -7.96 -0.25 -15.83
C ALA A 136 -7.57 0.85 -16.81
N LYS A 137 -8.11 2.06 -16.61
CA LYS A 137 -7.80 3.24 -17.43
C LYS A 137 -6.31 3.57 -17.36
N LEU A 138 -5.72 3.46 -16.17
CA LEU A 138 -4.32 3.81 -15.93
C LEU A 138 -3.36 2.83 -16.60
N LEU A 139 -3.62 1.52 -16.50
CA LEU A 139 -2.79 0.50 -17.14
C LEU A 139 -3.11 0.30 -18.63
N GLN A 140 -4.07 1.07 -19.18
CA GLN A 140 -4.62 0.91 -20.54
C GLN A 140 -5.04 -0.53 -20.84
N ILE A 141 -5.45 -1.27 -19.81
CA ILE A 141 -5.92 -2.65 -19.93
C ILE A 141 -7.45 -2.65 -19.89
N SER A 142 -8.05 -3.37 -20.82
CA SER A 142 -9.44 -3.81 -20.65
C SER A 142 -9.46 -4.86 -19.56
N ILE A 143 -9.98 -4.50 -18.38
CA ILE A 143 -10.30 -5.48 -17.35
C ILE A 143 -11.51 -6.26 -17.87
N PRO A 144 -11.38 -7.57 -18.16
CA PRO A 144 -12.55 -8.37 -18.49
C PRO A 144 -13.54 -8.28 -17.32
N PRO A 145 -14.85 -8.26 -17.58
CA PRO A 145 -15.85 -8.19 -16.51
C PRO A 145 -15.53 -9.24 -15.46
N SER A 146 -15.18 -8.78 -14.25
CA SER A 146 -14.80 -9.66 -13.16
C SER A 146 -15.96 -10.61 -12.90
N PRO A 147 -15.77 -11.93 -12.99
CA PRO A 147 -16.82 -12.85 -12.59
C PRO A 147 -17.14 -12.56 -11.13
N TRP A 148 -18.44 -12.40 -10.81
CA TRP A 148 -18.89 -12.17 -9.45
C TRP A 148 -18.41 -13.34 -8.60
N THR A 149 -17.30 -13.14 -7.91
CA THR A 149 -16.73 -14.16 -7.05
C THR A 149 -17.50 -14.06 -5.74
N PHE A 150 -18.14 -15.15 -5.32
CA PHE A 150 -18.98 -15.16 -4.11
C PHE A 150 -18.15 -15.05 -2.83
N TRP A 151 -16.93 -15.60 -2.83
CA TRP A 151 -16.07 -15.74 -1.66
C TRP A 151 -15.71 -14.43 -0.92
N PRO A 152 -15.34 -13.31 -1.59
CA PRO A 152 -15.09 -12.04 -0.92
C PRO A 152 -16.27 -11.53 -0.08
N TYR A 153 -17.51 -11.77 -0.51
CA TYR A 153 -18.69 -11.37 0.24
C TYR A 153 -18.90 -12.25 1.47
N VAL A 154 -18.58 -13.55 1.37
CA VAL A 154 -18.62 -14.49 2.50
C VAL A 154 -17.58 -14.12 3.54
N THR A 155 -16.33 -13.83 3.13
CA THR A 155 -15.27 -13.45 4.06
C THR A 155 -15.58 -12.10 4.73
N ALA A 156 -16.11 -11.13 3.98
CA ALA A 156 -16.59 -9.86 4.55
C ALA A 156 -17.73 -10.07 5.55
N ALA A 157 -18.70 -10.95 5.24
CA ALA A 157 -19.80 -11.26 6.14
C ALA A 157 -19.33 -11.93 7.43
N ILE A 158 -18.45 -12.93 7.33
CA ILE A 158 -17.87 -13.60 8.50
C ILE A 158 -17.06 -12.60 9.33
N ALA A 159 -16.16 -11.82 8.72
CA ALA A 159 -15.35 -10.85 9.43
C ALA A 159 -16.22 -9.79 10.13
N GLY A 160 -17.20 -9.22 9.43
CA GLY A 160 -18.11 -8.23 9.99
C GLY A 160 -18.94 -8.76 11.16
N LEU A 161 -19.50 -9.98 11.03
CA LEU A 161 -20.28 -10.62 12.10
C LEU A 161 -19.41 -11.02 13.29
N VAL A 162 -18.19 -11.49 13.07
CA VAL A 162 -17.22 -11.80 14.13
C VAL A 162 -16.86 -10.54 14.89
N VAL A 163 -16.59 -9.42 14.20
CA VAL A 163 -16.30 -8.13 14.83
C VAL A 163 -17.51 -7.61 15.63
N ALA A 164 -18.72 -7.70 15.06
CA ALA A 164 -19.95 -7.33 15.76
C ALA A 164 -20.17 -8.19 17.02
N PHE A 165 -19.94 -9.50 16.91
CA PHE A 165 -20.00 -10.42 18.04
C PHE A 165 -18.99 -10.06 19.12
N ILE A 166 -17.70 -9.94 18.78
CA ILE A 166 -16.62 -9.62 19.73
C ILE A 166 -16.90 -8.28 20.43
N GLY A 167 -17.31 -7.26 19.68
CA GLY A 167 -17.62 -5.94 20.21
C GLY A 167 -18.78 -5.96 21.21
N ALA A 168 -19.86 -6.71 20.92
CA ALA A 168 -21.02 -6.80 21.80
C ALA A 168 -20.86 -7.82 22.94
N PHE A 169 -20.05 -8.87 22.75
CA PHE A 169 -19.96 -10.02 23.66
C PHE A 169 -19.42 -9.64 25.04
N PHE A 170 -18.32 -8.89 25.10
CA PHE A 170 -17.73 -8.50 26.39
C PHE A 170 -18.63 -7.58 27.21
N PRO A 171 -19.23 -6.50 26.65
CA PRO A 171 -20.25 -5.71 27.34
C PRO A 171 -21.45 -6.55 27.79
N ALA A 172 -21.98 -7.42 26.94
CA ALA A 172 -23.13 -8.27 27.25
C ALA A 172 -22.83 -9.29 28.36
N LEU A 173 -21.63 -9.89 28.35
CA LEU A 173 -21.18 -10.81 29.39
C LEU A 173 -21.09 -10.10 30.74
N ARG A 174 -20.55 -8.88 30.76
CA ARG A 174 -20.50 -8.07 31.97
C ARG A 174 -21.90 -7.71 32.46
N ALA A 175 -22.80 -7.28 31.55
CA ALA A 175 -24.19 -6.96 31.86
C ALA A 175 -24.93 -8.12 32.53
N SER A 176 -24.81 -9.33 31.96
CA SER A 176 -25.52 -10.52 32.44
C SER A 176 -25.07 -10.97 33.84
N ARG A 177 -23.84 -10.61 34.24
CA ARG A 177 -23.26 -10.94 35.55
C ARG A 177 -23.64 -9.98 36.66
N LEU A 178 -24.22 -8.81 36.34
CA LEU A 178 -24.68 -7.86 37.35
C LEU A 178 -25.71 -8.51 38.28
N SER A 179 -25.59 -8.22 39.58
CA SER A 179 -26.57 -8.64 40.57
C SER A 179 -27.77 -7.69 40.56
N PRO A 180 -29.00 -8.18 40.84
CA PRO A 180 -30.19 -7.34 40.96
C PRO A 180 -30.00 -6.15 41.93
N ALA A 181 -29.35 -6.40 43.07
CA ALA A 181 -29.07 -5.39 44.08
C ALA A 181 -28.08 -4.31 43.58
N GLU A 182 -27.02 -4.70 42.85
CA GLU A 182 -26.07 -3.76 42.25
C GLU A 182 -26.68 -2.95 41.10
N ALA A 183 -27.66 -3.51 40.38
CA ALA A 183 -28.35 -2.80 39.31
C ALA A 183 -29.31 -1.72 39.84
N MET A 184 -29.79 -1.88 41.07
CA MET A 184 -30.75 -0.98 41.73
C MET A 184 -30.09 0.08 42.63
N ARG A 185 -28.84 -0.13 43.07
CA ARG A 185 -28.08 0.91 43.81
C ARG A 185 -27.73 2.07 42.86
N VAL A 186 -28.27 3.25 43.16
CA VAL A 186 -28.03 4.54 42.45
C VAL A 186 -26.61 5.09 42.68
N VAL A 187 -25.80 4.42 43.51
CA VAL A 187 -24.43 4.86 43.76
C VAL A 187 -23.60 4.65 42.48
N ALA A 188 -23.05 5.76 41.97
CA ALA A 188 -22.01 5.80 40.95
C ALA A 188 -20.74 5.09 41.44
N SER A 189 -20.81 3.77 41.58
CA SER A 189 -19.65 2.93 41.86
C SER A 189 -18.84 2.87 40.58
N GLY A 190 -17.62 3.41 40.65
CA GLY A 190 -16.68 3.59 39.56
C GLY A 190 -16.55 2.38 38.65
N GLU A 191 -16.09 2.66 37.44
CA GLU A 191 -15.82 1.69 36.38
C GLU A 191 -15.37 0.35 36.96
N PHE A 192 -16.22 -0.64 36.77
CA PHE A 192 -16.04 -2.00 37.23
C PHE A 192 -14.59 -2.45 37.00
N GLY A 193 -13.92 -2.77 38.11
CA GLY A 193 -12.49 -3.05 38.17
C GLY A 193 -12.07 -4.12 37.17
N THR A 194 -11.54 -3.70 36.03
CA THR A 194 -10.58 -4.51 35.29
C THR A 194 -9.26 -4.44 36.02
N SER A 195 -8.59 -5.57 36.21
CA SER A 195 -7.22 -5.60 36.73
C SER A 195 -6.36 -4.66 35.87
N ARG A 196 -5.95 -3.52 36.43
CA ARG A 196 -5.04 -2.55 35.80
C ARG A 196 -3.77 -3.25 35.33
N VAL A 197 -3.32 -4.23 36.12
CA VAL A 197 -2.15 -5.07 35.81
C VAL A 197 -2.43 -5.98 34.62
N GLY A 198 -3.60 -6.60 34.53
CA GLY A 198 -3.93 -7.51 33.41
C GLY A 198 -3.95 -6.80 32.05
N TRP A 199 -4.50 -5.59 31.98
CA TRP A 199 -4.48 -4.77 30.75
C TRP A 199 -3.08 -4.29 30.41
N LEU A 200 -2.31 -3.87 31.41
CA LEU A 200 -0.92 -3.48 31.23
C LEU A 200 -0.05 -4.64 30.73
N VAL A 201 -0.19 -5.82 31.33
CA VAL A 201 0.55 -7.03 30.91
C VAL A 201 0.17 -7.40 29.48
N PHE A 202 -1.12 -7.49 29.16
CA PHE A 202 -1.58 -7.81 27.82
C PHE A 202 -1.09 -6.79 26.77
N GLY A 203 -1.20 -5.49 27.09
CA GLY A 203 -0.72 -4.41 26.22
C GLY A 203 0.78 -4.47 25.98
N SER A 204 1.57 -4.64 27.05
CA SER A 204 3.03 -4.79 26.96
C SER A 204 3.42 -6.04 26.16
N THR A 205 2.78 -7.18 26.40
CA THR A 205 3.04 -8.42 25.65
C THR A 205 2.75 -8.25 24.16
N MET A 206 1.63 -7.61 23.79
CA MET A 206 1.29 -7.34 22.39
C MET A 206 2.29 -6.40 21.72
N ILE A 207 2.77 -5.36 22.42
CA ILE A 207 3.82 -4.47 21.90
C ILE A 207 5.12 -5.24 21.71
N THR A 208 5.55 -6.04 22.69
CA THR A 208 6.78 -6.84 22.58
C THR A 208 6.70 -7.79 21.39
N ILE A 209 5.58 -8.51 21.23
CA ILE A 209 5.36 -9.39 20.06
C ILE A 209 5.42 -8.58 18.77
N GLY A 210 4.73 -7.44 18.72
CA GLY A 210 4.71 -6.60 17.52
C GLY A 210 6.10 -6.07 17.13
N VAL A 211 6.89 -5.62 18.11
CA VAL A 211 8.28 -5.17 17.90
C VAL A 211 9.18 -6.31 17.46
N VAL A 212 9.07 -7.49 18.08
CA VAL A 212 9.86 -8.67 17.70
C VAL A 212 9.53 -9.08 16.25
N VAL A 213 8.25 -9.14 15.89
CA VAL A 213 7.81 -9.44 14.52
C VAL A 213 8.36 -8.39 13.55
N GLN A 214 8.31 -7.10 13.91
CA GLN A 214 8.83 -6.03 13.06
C GLN A 214 10.34 -6.15 12.85
N ILE A 215 11.11 -6.40 13.91
CA ILE A 215 12.57 -6.58 13.82
C ILE A 215 12.90 -7.81 12.99
N CYS A 216 12.26 -8.96 13.23
CA CYS A 216 12.49 -10.16 12.44
C CYS A 216 12.13 -9.97 10.97
N SER A 217 11.10 -9.17 10.68
CA SER A 217 10.67 -8.86 9.32
C SER A 217 11.66 -7.94 8.60
N VAL A 218 12.17 -6.92 9.28
CA VAL A 218 13.20 -6.00 8.74
C VAL A 218 14.54 -6.69 8.57
N SER A 219 14.92 -7.59 9.48
CA SER A 219 16.16 -8.37 9.40
C SER A 219 16.10 -9.53 8.41
N GLY A 220 15.00 -9.71 7.67
CA GLY A 220 14.86 -10.77 6.67
C GLY A 220 14.68 -12.19 7.22
N ILE A 221 14.45 -12.36 8.52
CA ILE A 221 14.25 -13.68 9.15
C ILE A 221 12.85 -14.23 8.81
N ILE A 222 11.86 -13.34 8.73
CA ILE A 222 10.49 -13.67 8.32
C ILE A 222 10.09 -12.80 7.13
N ASP A 223 9.14 -13.29 6.33
CA ASP A 223 8.62 -12.57 5.18
C ASP A 223 8.11 -11.16 5.55
N VAL A 224 8.37 -10.19 4.68
CA VAL A 224 8.00 -8.77 4.82
C VAL A 224 6.49 -8.60 5.03
N GLY A 225 5.67 -9.53 4.52
CA GLY A 225 4.22 -9.55 4.72
C GLY A 225 3.80 -9.60 6.20
N HIS A 226 4.63 -10.12 7.11
CA HIS A 226 4.33 -10.18 8.53
C HIS A 226 4.50 -8.84 9.25
N ALA A 227 5.17 -7.84 8.65
CA ALA A 227 5.29 -6.49 9.22
C ALA A 227 3.92 -5.88 9.58
N ILE A 228 2.90 -6.11 8.76
CA ILE A 228 1.53 -5.62 9.02
C ILE A 228 0.96 -6.26 10.29
N THR A 229 1.21 -7.56 10.51
CA THR A 229 0.75 -8.24 11.73
C THR A 229 1.46 -7.70 12.96
N GLY A 230 2.76 -7.39 12.84
CA GLY A 230 3.53 -6.72 13.89
C GLY A 230 2.98 -5.33 14.23
N ALA A 231 2.78 -4.49 13.22
CA ALA A 231 2.20 -3.15 13.37
C ALA A 231 0.79 -3.20 13.99
N THR A 232 -0.05 -4.13 13.54
CA THR A 232 -1.41 -4.32 14.09
C THR A 232 -1.36 -4.72 15.56
N ALA A 233 -0.46 -5.65 15.93
CA ALA A 233 -0.25 -6.05 17.32
C ALA A 233 0.24 -4.89 18.20
N MET A 234 1.15 -4.05 17.69
CA MET A 234 1.60 -2.84 18.40
C MET A 234 0.44 -1.88 18.64
N VAL A 235 -0.39 -1.61 17.62
CA VAL A 235 -1.55 -0.72 17.76
C VAL A 235 -2.53 -1.24 18.81
N ILE A 236 -2.85 -2.54 18.79
CA ILE A 236 -3.68 -3.17 19.82
C ILE A 236 -3.02 -2.99 21.19
N GLY A 237 -1.73 -3.30 21.31
CA GLY A 237 -1.02 -3.22 22.58
C GLY A 237 -1.01 -1.81 23.17
N ILE A 238 -0.80 -0.78 22.34
CA ILE A 238 -0.85 0.64 22.79
C ILE A 238 -2.23 0.98 23.33
N VAL A 239 -3.31 0.59 22.65
CA VAL A 239 -4.68 0.87 23.11
C VAL A 239 -4.97 0.21 24.46
N PHE A 240 -4.49 -1.01 24.67
CA PHE A 240 -4.63 -1.71 25.96
C PHE A 240 -3.72 -1.15 27.07
N LEU A 241 -2.62 -0.46 26.72
CA LEU A 241 -1.80 0.30 27.67
C LEU A 241 -2.42 1.64 28.09
N LEU A 242 -3.27 2.25 27.25
CA LEU A 242 -3.86 3.58 27.52
C LEU A 242 -4.51 3.70 28.90
N PRO A 243 -5.35 2.75 29.38
CA PRO A 243 -5.89 2.82 30.72
C PRO A 243 -4.79 2.97 31.76
N GLY A 244 -3.65 2.30 31.64
CA GLY A 244 -2.55 2.36 32.59
C GLY A 244 -1.83 3.70 32.65
N VAL A 245 -1.69 4.37 31.51
CA VAL A 245 -0.86 5.57 31.27
C VAL A 245 -1.67 6.88 31.29
N ILE A 246 -3.00 6.81 31.20
CA ILE A 246 -3.89 8.00 31.11
C ILE A 246 -3.74 9.01 32.26
N ASP A 247 -3.39 8.56 33.47
CA ASP A 247 -3.14 9.47 34.61
C ASP A 247 -1.88 10.31 34.37
N GLN A 248 -0.79 9.69 33.90
CA GLN A 248 0.43 10.39 33.52
C GLN A 248 0.20 11.34 32.35
N LEU A 249 -0.54 10.91 31.32
CA LEU A 249 -0.87 11.76 30.17
C LEU A 249 -1.68 12.98 30.60
N THR A 250 -2.77 12.78 31.33
CA THR A 250 -3.63 13.88 31.79
C THR A 250 -2.92 14.80 32.78
N ARG A 251 -2.01 14.29 33.61
CA ARG A 251 -1.16 15.13 34.47
C ARG A 251 -0.24 16.03 33.64
N THR A 252 0.37 15.48 32.58
CA THR A 252 1.28 16.23 31.70
C THR A 252 0.54 17.29 30.90
N VAL A 253 -0.62 16.93 30.34
CA VAL A 253 -1.50 17.88 29.63
C VAL A 253 -2.02 18.96 30.59
N SER A 254 -2.49 18.58 31.78
CA SER A 254 -2.96 19.53 32.79
C SER A 254 -1.85 20.47 33.26
N TRP A 255 -0.61 20.00 33.37
CA TRP A 255 0.55 20.83 33.69
C TRP A 255 0.84 21.81 32.55
N CYS A 256 0.85 21.35 31.30
CA CYS A 256 1.08 22.19 30.12
C CYS A 256 0.00 23.27 29.94
N LEU A 257 -1.26 22.94 30.24
CA LEU A 257 -2.39 23.87 30.15
C LEU A 257 -2.58 24.74 31.40
N SER A 258 -1.93 24.43 32.52
CA SER A 258 -2.06 25.17 33.78
C SER A 258 -1.74 26.67 33.69
N PRO A 259 -0.85 27.17 32.81
CA PRO A 259 -0.63 28.61 32.65
C PRO A 259 -1.85 29.35 32.08
N PHE A 260 -2.67 28.67 31.27
CA PHE A 260 -3.77 29.27 30.51
C PHE A 260 -5.16 28.94 31.07
N LEU A 261 -5.35 27.76 31.68
CA LEU A 261 -6.67 27.20 32.03
C LEU A 261 -6.65 26.53 33.41
N LYS A 262 -6.30 27.28 34.46
CA LYS A 262 -6.02 26.73 35.82
C LYS A 262 -7.13 25.83 36.36
N THR A 263 -8.36 26.34 36.47
CA THR A 263 -9.49 25.63 37.08
C THR A 263 -10.11 24.61 36.12
N GLU A 264 -10.21 24.97 34.85
CA GLU A 264 -10.81 24.20 33.77
C GLU A 264 -9.98 22.94 33.49
N ALA A 265 -8.65 23.04 33.46
CA ALA A 265 -7.76 21.88 33.28
C ALA A 265 -7.84 20.91 34.45
N ALA A 266 -7.96 21.42 35.69
CA ALA A 266 -8.11 20.58 36.88
C ALA A 266 -9.47 19.86 36.90
N LEU A 267 -10.54 20.54 36.51
CA LEU A 267 -11.89 19.97 36.35
C LEU A 267 -11.89 18.89 35.26
N ALA A 268 -11.33 19.17 34.08
CA ALA A 268 -11.23 18.22 32.98
C ALA A 268 -10.44 16.95 33.37
N ARG A 269 -9.30 17.11 34.05
CA ARG A 269 -8.52 15.97 34.55
C ARG A 269 -9.33 15.12 35.54
N ARG A 270 -10.02 15.74 36.50
CA ARG A 270 -10.88 15.01 37.46
C ARG A 270 -11.98 14.24 36.73
N GLN A 271 -12.54 14.80 35.67
CA GLN A 271 -13.59 14.16 34.88
C GLN A 271 -13.08 12.93 34.12
N ILE A 272 -11.92 13.04 33.47
CA ILE A 272 -11.28 11.92 32.78
C ILE A 272 -10.93 10.80 33.78
N MET A 273 -10.43 11.17 34.96
CA MET A 273 -10.07 10.20 36.00
C MET A 273 -11.28 9.51 36.64
N ARG A 274 -12.46 10.15 36.62
CA ARG A 274 -13.72 9.56 37.09
C ARG A 274 -14.26 8.48 36.13
N HIS A 275 -13.99 8.64 34.83
CA HIS A 275 -14.42 7.72 33.75
C HIS A 275 -13.21 7.25 32.92
N ARG A 276 -12.21 6.68 33.61
CA ARG A 276 -10.89 6.33 33.08
C ARG A 276 -10.95 5.34 31.91
N GLY A 277 -11.64 4.23 32.07
CA GLY A 277 -11.88 3.17 31.10
C GLY A 277 -12.59 3.69 29.85
N ARG A 278 -13.71 4.39 30.00
CA ARG A 278 -14.40 5.00 28.84
C ARG A 278 -13.51 5.99 28.11
N SER A 279 -12.85 6.88 28.85
CA SER A 279 -11.97 7.89 28.26
C SER A 279 -10.79 7.25 27.54
N SER A 280 -10.20 6.19 28.11
CA SER A 280 -9.07 5.48 27.49
C SER A 280 -9.44 4.79 26.18
N LEU A 281 -10.65 4.21 26.08
CA LEU A 281 -11.13 3.58 24.83
C LEU A 281 -11.40 4.62 23.75
N THR A 282 -11.95 5.78 24.14
CA THR A 282 -12.20 6.89 23.22
C THR A 282 -10.89 7.43 22.65
N ILE A 283 -9.89 7.65 23.52
CA ILE A 283 -8.54 8.04 23.11
C ILE A 283 -7.92 6.95 22.22
N GLY A 284 -8.18 5.67 22.52
CA GLY A 284 -7.74 4.55 21.70
C GLY A 284 -8.28 4.57 20.28
N ILE A 285 -9.57 4.87 20.08
CA ILE A 285 -10.18 4.99 18.75
C ILE A 285 -9.49 6.10 17.94
N VAL A 286 -9.29 7.28 18.55
CA VAL A 286 -8.60 8.40 17.90
C VAL A 286 -7.15 8.04 17.58
N PHE A 287 -6.46 7.38 18.52
CA PHE A 287 -5.09 6.93 18.32
C PHE A 287 -4.99 5.98 17.12
N ILE A 288 -5.82 4.94 17.04
CA ILE A 288 -5.80 4.00 15.90
C ILE A 288 -6.05 4.76 14.59
N ALA A 289 -7.04 5.64 14.56
CA ALA A 289 -7.39 6.40 13.37
C ALA A 289 -6.27 7.36 12.93
N MET A 290 -5.65 8.07 13.88
CA MET A 290 -4.53 8.96 13.61
C MET A 290 -3.29 8.19 13.18
N SER A 291 -2.92 7.10 13.85
CA SER A 291 -1.77 6.27 13.49
C SER A 291 -1.94 5.62 12.11
N PHE A 292 -3.12 5.09 11.82
CA PHE A 292 -3.44 4.55 10.50
C PHE A 292 -3.41 5.65 9.43
N GLY A 293 -4.07 6.77 9.68
CA GLY A 293 -4.13 7.90 8.75
C GLY A 293 -2.75 8.49 8.47
N SER A 294 -1.94 8.76 9.49
CA SER A 294 -0.58 9.29 9.33
C SER A 294 0.36 8.28 8.68
N GLY A 295 0.28 7.00 9.06
CA GLY A 295 1.11 5.94 8.48
C GLY A 295 0.80 5.74 7.00
N MET A 296 -0.48 5.59 6.65
CA MET A 296 -0.91 5.43 5.26
C MET A 296 -0.62 6.67 4.42
N ALA A 297 -0.84 7.88 4.96
CA ALA A 297 -0.49 9.12 4.27
C ALA A 297 1.02 9.23 4.02
N SER A 298 1.87 8.91 5.01
CA SER A 298 3.33 8.88 4.83
C SER A 298 3.70 7.92 3.71
N THR A 299 3.21 6.67 3.75
CA THR A 299 3.51 5.69 2.69
C THR A 299 3.09 6.17 1.30
N ILE A 300 1.95 6.84 1.17
CA ILE A 300 1.50 7.41 -0.11
C ILE A 300 2.46 8.53 -0.56
N LEU A 301 2.80 9.45 0.33
CA LEU A 301 3.69 10.59 0.02
C LEU A 301 5.11 10.13 -0.30
N ASP A 302 5.64 9.18 0.49
CA ASP A 302 6.96 8.58 0.29
C ASP A 302 7.00 7.83 -1.06
N PHE A 303 5.95 7.09 -1.41
CA PHE A 303 5.85 6.44 -2.71
C PHE A 303 5.88 7.45 -3.87
N ILE A 304 5.11 8.55 -3.77
CA ILE A 304 5.12 9.61 -4.79
C ILE A 304 6.53 10.21 -4.91
N GLY A 305 7.13 10.58 -3.78
CA GLY A 305 8.47 11.15 -3.74
C GLY A 305 9.54 10.21 -4.31
N ASN A 306 9.46 8.92 -4.00
CA ASN A 306 10.42 7.93 -4.49
C ASN A 306 10.27 7.68 -5.99
N VAL A 307 9.03 7.60 -6.51
CA VAL A 307 8.82 7.45 -7.96
C VAL A 307 9.24 8.72 -8.70
N GLU A 308 8.96 9.89 -8.13
CA GLU A 308 9.38 11.17 -8.70
C GLU A 308 10.90 11.30 -8.76
N GLY A 309 11.59 11.01 -7.66
CA GLY A 309 13.05 10.98 -7.64
C GLY A 309 13.64 9.92 -8.58
N TRP A 310 12.97 8.77 -8.74
CA TRP A 310 13.40 7.74 -9.68
C TRP A 310 13.29 8.19 -11.13
N TYR A 311 12.12 8.63 -11.62
CA TYR A 311 12.00 8.96 -13.05
C TYR A 311 12.80 10.22 -13.42
N GLN A 312 13.04 11.14 -12.49
CA GLN A 312 13.92 12.30 -12.72
C GLN A 312 15.39 11.90 -12.93
N ARG A 313 15.85 10.79 -12.33
CA ARG A 313 17.23 10.28 -12.45
C ARG A 313 17.39 9.14 -13.45
N ALA A 314 16.39 8.27 -13.61
CA ALA A 314 16.47 7.13 -14.51
C ALA A 314 16.11 7.52 -15.96
N ILE A 315 15.11 8.38 -16.13
CA ILE A 315 14.61 8.82 -17.45
C ILE A 315 15.22 10.18 -17.78
N ILE A 316 16.40 10.16 -18.39
CA ILE A 316 17.14 11.39 -18.70
C ILE A 316 17.29 11.56 -20.21
N GLY A 317 16.53 12.51 -20.75
CA GLY A 317 16.52 12.95 -22.14
C GLY A 317 15.42 13.99 -22.34
N ASP A 318 15.56 14.86 -23.35
CA ASP A 318 14.52 15.83 -23.70
C ASP A 318 13.40 15.16 -24.53
N PHE A 319 13.80 14.24 -25.42
CA PHE A 319 12.91 13.57 -26.37
C PHE A 319 13.20 12.08 -26.46
N PHE A 320 12.14 11.30 -26.74
CA PHE A 320 12.16 9.85 -26.83
C PHE A 320 11.50 9.43 -28.14
N ILE A 321 12.20 8.62 -28.92
CA ILE A 321 11.73 8.09 -30.21
C ILE A 321 11.71 6.58 -30.14
N ARG A 322 10.60 5.96 -30.53
CA ARG A 322 10.42 4.51 -30.50
C ARG A 322 9.42 4.02 -31.54
N ALA A 323 9.60 2.82 -32.06
CA ALA A 323 8.68 2.21 -33.01
C ALA A 323 7.35 1.78 -32.34
N ALA A 324 7.42 1.29 -31.10
CA ALA A 324 6.27 0.92 -30.28
C ALA A 324 6.59 1.14 -28.80
N MET A 325 5.56 1.17 -27.93
CA MET A 325 5.82 1.09 -26.49
C MET A 325 6.36 -0.31 -26.20
N PRO A 326 7.53 -0.43 -25.54
CA PRO A 326 8.06 -1.72 -25.14
C PRO A 326 7.07 -2.47 -24.25
N ASP A 327 6.79 -3.73 -24.58
CA ASP A 327 5.96 -4.58 -23.72
C ASP A 327 6.84 -5.18 -22.62
N MET A 328 6.82 -4.50 -21.47
CA MET A 328 7.56 -4.91 -20.26
C MET A 328 7.12 -6.27 -19.72
N ASN A 329 5.95 -6.80 -20.11
CA ASN A 329 5.48 -8.11 -19.66
C ASN A 329 6.09 -9.27 -20.47
N SER A 330 6.38 -9.04 -21.75
CA SER A 330 7.03 -10.02 -22.62
C SER A 330 8.53 -9.78 -22.74
N GLY A 331 8.99 -8.57 -22.42
CA GLY A 331 10.34 -8.08 -22.68
C GLY A 331 10.62 -7.96 -24.18
N GLN A 332 9.58 -7.65 -24.97
CA GLN A 332 9.68 -7.41 -26.40
C GLN A 332 9.50 -5.93 -26.71
N ALA A 333 10.35 -5.42 -27.59
CA ALA A 333 10.20 -4.13 -28.22
C ALA A 333 10.40 -4.28 -29.73
N ALA A 334 9.83 -3.36 -30.49
CA ALA A 334 10.06 -3.31 -31.93
C ALA A 334 11.43 -2.66 -32.20
N ASP A 335 12.25 -3.30 -33.03
CA ASP A 335 13.54 -2.74 -33.43
C ASP A 335 13.35 -1.43 -34.20
N MET A 336 14.24 -0.48 -33.92
CA MET A 336 14.34 0.77 -34.66
C MET A 336 15.00 0.56 -36.03
N PRO A 337 14.62 1.34 -37.06
CA PRO A 337 15.30 1.30 -38.36
C PRO A 337 16.80 1.58 -38.25
N ASN A 338 17.61 0.80 -38.97
CA ASN A 338 19.07 0.97 -38.99
C ASN A 338 19.46 2.36 -39.54
N GLY A 339 20.46 2.99 -38.93
CA GLY A 339 20.98 4.31 -39.34
C GLY A 339 20.18 5.51 -38.82
N LEU A 340 19.02 5.30 -38.20
CA LEU A 340 18.22 6.40 -37.63
C LEU A 340 18.96 7.10 -36.48
N THR A 341 19.67 6.34 -35.64
CA THR A 341 20.48 6.91 -34.54
C THR A 341 21.54 7.88 -35.07
N ASP A 342 22.20 7.56 -36.19
CA ASP A 342 23.22 8.42 -36.80
C ASP A 342 22.58 9.65 -37.45
N GLN A 343 21.42 9.50 -38.11
CA GLN A 343 20.66 10.61 -38.66
C GLN A 343 20.24 11.61 -37.57
N VAL A 344 19.72 11.11 -36.44
CA VAL A 344 19.32 11.95 -35.29
C VAL A 344 20.55 12.61 -34.64
N SER A 345 21.67 11.90 -34.55
CA SER A 345 22.92 12.45 -33.99
C SER A 345 23.51 13.57 -34.86
N ALA A 346 23.26 13.54 -36.17
CA ALA A 346 23.73 14.55 -37.12
C ALA A 346 22.83 15.80 -37.20
N MET A 347 21.68 15.82 -36.52
CA MET A 347 20.75 16.96 -36.56
C MET A 347 21.32 18.18 -35.83
N ALA A 348 21.10 19.36 -36.39
CA ALA A 348 21.54 20.61 -35.78
C ALA A 348 20.83 20.87 -34.45
N GLY A 349 21.60 21.15 -33.40
CA GLY A 349 21.09 21.43 -32.05
C GLY A 349 20.91 20.20 -31.16
N VAL A 350 21.28 19.00 -31.62
CA VAL A 350 21.33 17.78 -30.79
C VAL A 350 22.68 17.71 -30.08
N ALA A 351 22.66 17.69 -28.75
CA ALA A 351 23.87 17.61 -27.92
C ALA A 351 24.35 16.17 -27.71
N MET A 352 23.40 15.23 -27.53
CA MET A 352 23.72 13.83 -27.26
C MET A 352 22.56 12.93 -27.68
N VAL A 353 22.92 11.73 -28.15
CA VAL A 353 21.97 10.66 -28.44
C VAL A 353 22.38 9.41 -27.67
N ASP A 354 21.46 8.92 -26.85
CA ASP A 354 21.57 7.65 -26.12
C ASP A 354 20.64 6.61 -26.75
N THR A 355 21.01 5.35 -26.61
CA THR A 355 20.18 4.22 -27.04
C THR A 355 19.88 3.31 -25.86
N LEU A 356 18.65 2.79 -25.84
CA LEU A 356 18.16 1.83 -24.86
C LEU A 356 17.62 0.61 -25.59
N ARG A 357 17.84 -0.56 -24.98
CA ARG A 357 17.27 -1.82 -25.42
C ARG A 357 16.84 -2.65 -24.21
N PHE A 358 15.65 -3.24 -24.29
CA PHE A 358 15.08 -4.08 -23.24
C PHE A 358 15.16 -5.53 -23.69
N VAL A 359 15.96 -6.32 -22.97
CA VAL A 359 16.15 -7.73 -23.29
C VAL A 359 15.64 -8.57 -22.15
N ARG A 360 14.75 -9.51 -22.46
CA ARG A 360 14.39 -10.54 -21.48
C ARG A 360 15.52 -11.53 -21.30
N ALA A 361 15.96 -11.71 -20.06
CA ALA A 361 16.94 -12.71 -19.68
C ALA A 361 16.43 -13.57 -18.51
N ARG A 362 17.23 -14.54 -18.10
CA ARG A 362 16.96 -15.38 -16.93
C ARG A 362 18.16 -15.40 -16.00
N THR A 363 17.86 -15.46 -14.70
CA THR A 363 18.83 -15.67 -13.63
C THR A 363 18.32 -16.79 -12.74
N GLY A 364 18.91 -17.98 -12.92
CA GLY A 364 18.38 -19.22 -12.34
C GLY A 364 16.92 -19.47 -12.73
N THR A 365 16.03 -19.50 -11.74
CA THR A 365 14.59 -19.71 -11.97
C THR A 365 13.82 -18.41 -12.28
N ASN A 366 14.45 -17.25 -12.10
CA ASN A 366 13.80 -15.95 -12.26
C ASN A 366 13.94 -15.41 -13.68
N SER A 367 12.88 -14.75 -14.18
CA SER A 367 12.93 -13.98 -15.42
C SER A 367 13.18 -12.51 -15.06
N VAL A 368 14.05 -11.85 -15.81
CA VAL A 368 14.44 -10.45 -15.56
C VAL A 368 14.44 -9.65 -16.86
N ILE A 369 14.31 -8.33 -16.76
CA ILE A 369 14.57 -7.40 -17.87
C ILE A 369 15.98 -6.84 -17.72
N VAL A 370 16.80 -7.09 -18.72
CA VAL A 370 18.11 -6.45 -18.88
C VAL A 370 17.89 -5.16 -19.67
N VAL A 371 18.11 -4.02 -19.02
CA VAL A 371 18.14 -2.71 -19.67
C VAL A 371 19.56 -2.49 -20.15
N VAL A 372 19.73 -2.64 -21.46
CA VAL A 372 20.98 -2.39 -22.15
C VAL A 372 21.03 -0.92 -22.54
N ARG A 373 22.05 -0.21 -22.07
CA ARG A 373 22.22 1.22 -22.31
C ARG A 373 23.68 1.55 -22.64
N LYS A 374 23.88 2.54 -23.52
CA LYS A 374 25.18 3.18 -23.68
C LYS A 374 25.34 4.32 -22.66
N PHE A 375 26.32 4.23 -21.77
CA PHE A 375 26.56 5.22 -20.72
C PHE A 375 27.59 6.27 -21.19
N ASN A 376 27.14 7.20 -22.04
CA ASN A 376 28.03 8.12 -22.75
C ASN A 376 28.56 9.28 -21.88
N SER A 377 27.76 9.79 -20.93
CA SER A 377 28.15 10.90 -20.04
C SER A 377 28.73 10.42 -18.71
N LEU A 378 29.79 11.06 -18.23
CA LEU A 378 30.40 10.86 -16.89
C LEU A 378 29.86 11.83 -15.83
N GLU A 379 29.27 12.95 -16.24
CA GLU A 379 28.74 13.99 -15.34
C GLU A 379 27.26 13.77 -15.00
N GLN A 380 26.69 12.66 -15.45
CA GLN A 380 25.26 12.40 -15.39
C GLN A 380 24.96 11.26 -14.43
N ASP A 381 24.05 11.53 -13.50
CA ASP A 381 23.61 10.53 -12.55
C ASP A 381 22.57 9.61 -13.22
N TYR A 382 22.89 8.33 -13.40
CA TYR A 382 21.98 7.39 -14.08
C TYR A 382 21.09 6.59 -13.12
N PHE A 383 21.45 6.59 -11.83
CA PHE A 383 20.90 5.66 -10.86
C PHE A 383 20.51 6.36 -9.56
N ASP A 384 19.39 5.93 -8.99
CA ASP A 384 19.04 6.24 -7.60
C ASP A 384 19.59 5.12 -6.71
N LEU A 385 20.87 5.22 -6.33
CA LEU A 385 21.61 4.13 -5.68
C LEU A 385 21.17 3.93 -4.22
N ILE A 386 20.94 2.66 -3.85
CA ILE A 386 20.75 2.19 -2.47
C ILE A 386 22.09 1.69 -1.92
N GLU A 387 22.83 0.95 -2.75
CA GLU A 387 24.15 0.39 -2.41
C GLU A 387 25.17 0.73 -3.50
N GLY A 388 26.38 1.10 -3.08
CA GLY A 388 27.47 1.50 -3.96
C GLY A 388 27.59 3.01 -4.15
N ASN A 389 28.79 3.47 -4.51
CA ASN A 389 29.05 4.86 -4.88
C ASN A 389 29.00 4.98 -6.42
N GLU A 390 28.38 6.04 -6.91
CA GLU A 390 28.21 6.32 -8.34
C GLU A 390 29.50 6.21 -9.17
N GLY A 391 30.62 6.76 -8.68
CA GLY A 391 31.89 6.67 -9.40
C GLY A 391 32.40 5.23 -9.54
N GLU A 392 32.24 4.42 -8.49
CA GLU A 392 32.63 3.01 -8.48
C GLU A 392 31.69 2.17 -9.34
N VAL A 393 30.38 2.42 -9.23
CA VAL A 393 29.34 1.75 -10.01
C VAL A 393 29.56 1.98 -11.50
N MET A 394 29.79 3.23 -11.92
CA MET A 394 30.05 3.56 -13.31
C MET A 394 31.37 2.99 -13.84
N ALA A 395 32.40 2.87 -13.00
CA ALA A 395 33.64 2.20 -13.36
C ALA A 395 33.46 0.68 -13.49
N GLY A 396 32.62 0.08 -12.63
CA GLY A 396 32.23 -1.33 -12.68
C GLY A 396 31.46 -1.68 -13.94
N ILE A 397 30.44 -0.90 -14.28
CA ILE A 397 29.61 -1.09 -15.49
C ILE A 397 30.48 -1.13 -16.76
N ARG A 398 31.46 -0.24 -16.88
CA ARG A 398 32.40 -0.23 -18.03
C ARG A 398 33.27 -1.49 -18.10
N LYS A 399 33.56 -2.12 -16.96
CA LYS A 399 34.29 -3.39 -16.88
C LYS A 399 33.41 -4.62 -17.13
N GLY A 400 32.10 -4.44 -17.33
CA GLY A 400 31.13 -5.53 -17.52
C GLY A 400 30.44 -5.99 -16.25
N GLU A 401 30.53 -5.22 -15.16
CA GLU A 401 29.70 -5.42 -13.97
C GLU A 401 28.27 -4.91 -14.20
N VAL A 402 27.33 -5.32 -13.35
CA VAL A 402 25.89 -5.06 -13.51
C VAL A 402 25.32 -4.27 -12.33
N VAL A 403 24.28 -3.49 -12.58
CA VAL A 403 23.49 -2.83 -11.51
C VAL A 403 22.15 -3.51 -11.38
N LEU A 404 21.77 -3.89 -10.16
CA LEU A 404 20.51 -4.58 -9.91
C LEU A 404 19.44 -3.61 -9.42
N GLY A 405 18.20 -3.83 -9.85
CA GLY A 405 17.03 -3.26 -9.20
C GLY A 405 16.85 -3.81 -7.78
N SER A 406 16.37 -2.97 -6.86
CA SER A 406 16.22 -3.27 -5.44
C SER A 406 15.34 -4.50 -5.17
N VAL A 407 14.26 -4.68 -5.92
CA VAL A 407 13.36 -5.84 -5.77
C VAL A 407 14.06 -7.14 -6.17
N LEU A 408 14.86 -7.13 -7.24
CA LEU A 408 15.65 -8.29 -7.66
C LEU A 408 16.74 -8.64 -6.64
N SER A 409 17.43 -7.63 -6.12
CA SER A 409 18.44 -7.77 -5.05
C SER A 409 17.82 -8.41 -3.79
N GLN A 410 16.68 -7.90 -3.31
CA GLN A 410 15.98 -8.45 -2.14
C GLN A 410 15.49 -9.88 -2.37
N ARG A 411 14.93 -10.17 -3.55
CA ARG A 411 14.40 -11.51 -3.88
C ARG A 411 15.50 -12.57 -3.94
N LEU A 412 16.67 -12.21 -4.46
CA LEU A 412 17.82 -13.12 -4.55
C LEU A 412 18.72 -13.07 -3.32
N ASN A 413 18.47 -12.12 -2.40
CA ASN A 413 19.34 -11.80 -1.27
C ASN A 413 20.80 -11.57 -1.70
N LEU A 414 20.98 -10.75 -2.74
CA LEU A 414 22.28 -10.38 -3.33
C LEU A 414 22.53 -8.88 -3.14
N HIS A 415 23.76 -8.53 -2.78
CA HIS A 415 24.19 -7.17 -2.49
C HIS A 415 25.28 -6.69 -3.46
N ALA A 416 25.65 -5.41 -3.37
CA ALA A 416 26.78 -4.87 -4.11
C ALA A 416 28.07 -5.65 -3.79
N GLY A 417 28.79 -6.07 -4.83
CA GLY A 417 30.01 -6.88 -4.73
C GLY A 417 29.79 -8.39 -4.94
N ASP A 418 28.56 -8.89 -4.78
CA ASP A 418 28.20 -10.29 -5.03
C ASP A 418 28.19 -10.62 -6.54
N ARG A 419 27.87 -11.87 -6.88
CA ARG A 419 27.73 -12.34 -8.26
C ARG A 419 26.34 -12.87 -8.54
N ILE A 420 25.85 -12.62 -9.76
CA ILE A 420 24.57 -13.10 -10.25
C ILE A 420 24.78 -13.95 -11.51
N PRO A 421 24.22 -15.18 -11.56
CA PRO A 421 24.20 -15.97 -12.79
C PRO A 421 23.22 -15.34 -13.77
N LEU A 422 23.69 -14.93 -14.94
CA LEU A 422 22.85 -14.50 -16.05
C LEU A 422 22.94 -15.52 -17.18
N GLU A 423 21.81 -16.00 -17.69
CA GLU A 423 21.79 -16.83 -18.90
C GLU A 423 22.19 -15.96 -20.10
N THR A 424 23.37 -16.24 -20.65
CA THR A 424 23.91 -15.64 -21.87
C THR A 424 23.94 -16.66 -23.00
N ASN A 425 24.47 -16.29 -24.16
CA ASN A 425 24.54 -17.22 -25.31
C ASN A 425 25.56 -18.35 -25.09
N GLU A 426 26.57 -18.13 -24.26
CA GLU A 426 27.59 -19.14 -23.92
C GLU A 426 27.19 -20.00 -22.73
N GLY A 427 25.99 -19.80 -22.18
CA GLY A 427 25.47 -20.46 -20.99
C GLY A 427 25.30 -19.50 -19.82
N ALA A 428 25.18 -20.03 -18.60
CA ALA A 428 25.08 -19.18 -17.42
C ALA A 428 26.45 -18.54 -17.12
N THR A 429 26.52 -17.21 -17.18
CA THR A 429 27.73 -16.43 -16.87
C THR A 429 27.54 -15.68 -15.55
N GLU A 430 28.52 -15.80 -14.66
CA GLU A 430 28.52 -15.11 -13.36
C GLU A 430 29.01 -13.67 -13.52
N LEU A 431 28.09 -12.71 -13.40
CA LEU A 431 28.37 -11.28 -13.48
C LEU A 431 28.47 -10.68 -12.09
N ARG A 432 29.45 -9.80 -11.87
CA ARG A 432 29.62 -9.12 -10.59
C ARG A 432 28.69 -7.92 -10.48
N ILE A 433 28.15 -7.69 -9.29
CA ILE A 433 27.23 -6.61 -8.99
C ILE A 433 28.02 -5.37 -8.58
N ALA A 434 27.89 -4.30 -9.36
CA ALA A 434 28.54 -3.02 -9.08
C ALA A 434 27.77 -2.22 -8.01
N GLY A 435 26.43 -2.30 -8.03
CA GLY A 435 25.57 -1.58 -7.10
C GLY A 435 24.11 -2.02 -7.19
N VAL A 436 23.30 -1.49 -6.27
CA VAL A 436 21.85 -1.72 -6.19
C VAL A 436 21.14 -0.38 -6.28
N THR A 437 20.10 -0.28 -7.12
CA THR A 437 19.34 0.96 -7.37
C THR A 437 17.84 0.77 -7.16
N ASN A 438 17.14 1.83 -6.76
CA ASN A 438 15.69 1.87 -6.82
C ASN A 438 15.24 1.76 -8.29
N GLU A 439 14.46 0.74 -8.61
CA GLU A 439 13.98 0.49 -9.97
C GLU A 439 12.51 0.07 -9.98
N TYR A 440 11.71 0.72 -10.82
CA TYR A 440 10.26 0.51 -10.91
C TYR A 440 9.85 -0.12 -12.26
N ILE A 441 10.71 -0.13 -13.27
CA ILE A 441 10.52 -0.87 -14.51
C ILE A 441 10.41 -2.36 -14.20
N ALA A 442 9.46 -3.03 -14.85
CA ALA A 442 9.21 -4.45 -14.69
C ALA A 442 9.05 -4.88 -13.21
N GLY A 443 8.44 -4.03 -12.38
CA GLY A 443 8.25 -4.30 -10.95
C GLY A 443 9.56 -4.42 -10.16
N GLY A 444 10.65 -3.82 -10.65
CA GLY A 444 11.99 -3.87 -10.05
C GLY A 444 12.78 -5.15 -10.36
N LEU A 445 12.25 -6.06 -11.18
CA LEU A 445 12.96 -7.26 -11.67
C LEU A 445 13.87 -6.92 -12.86
N THR A 446 14.77 -5.96 -12.63
CA THR A 446 15.54 -5.31 -13.68
C THR A 446 17.03 -5.36 -13.37
N LEU A 447 17.85 -5.44 -14.42
CA LEU A 447 19.30 -5.41 -14.38
C LEU A 447 19.81 -4.46 -15.46
N TYR A 448 20.79 -3.61 -15.15
CA TYR A 448 21.43 -2.73 -16.13
C TYR A 448 22.76 -3.30 -16.60
N LEU A 449 22.99 -3.25 -17.91
CA LEU A 449 24.22 -3.69 -18.56
C LEU A 449 24.65 -2.69 -19.64
N GLU A 450 25.96 -2.49 -19.77
CA GLU A 450 26.53 -1.64 -20.80
C GLU A 450 26.39 -2.27 -22.20
N ALA A 451 26.15 -1.46 -23.22
CA ALA A 451 25.84 -1.91 -24.58
C ALA A 451 26.93 -2.76 -25.24
N GLU A 452 28.20 -2.39 -25.16
CA GLU A 452 29.31 -3.20 -25.70
C GLU A 452 29.42 -4.55 -24.97
N ASN A 453 29.23 -4.56 -23.66
CA ASN A 453 29.24 -5.78 -22.85
C ASN A 453 28.04 -6.68 -23.16
N ALA A 454 26.85 -6.12 -23.36
CA ALA A 454 25.66 -6.85 -23.78
C ALA A 454 25.84 -7.47 -25.18
N LYS A 455 26.49 -6.76 -26.10
CA LYS A 455 26.81 -7.29 -27.43
C LYS A 455 27.77 -8.47 -27.37
N ARG A 456 28.80 -8.40 -26.52
CA ARG A 456 29.76 -9.50 -26.31
C ARG A 456 29.14 -10.72 -25.63
N LEU A 457 28.42 -10.52 -24.53
CA LEU A 457 27.90 -11.61 -23.70
C LEU A 457 26.64 -12.23 -24.29
N MET A 458 25.73 -11.41 -24.80
CA MET A 458 24.38 -11.83 -25.16
C MET A 458 24.09 -11.76 -26.67
N ASN A 459 25.06 -11.37 -27.51
CA ASN A 459 24.85 -11.08 -28.95
C ASN A 459 23.63 -10.20 -29.20
N VAL A 460 23.40 -9.25 -28.28
CA VAL A 460 22.31 -8.29 -28.37
C VAL A 460 22.83 -7.10 -29.15
N ASP A 461 22.23 -6.84 -30.30
CA ASP A 461 22.44 -5.63 -31.10
C ASP A 461 21.08 -5.00 -31.44
N GLY A 462 21.09 -3.73 -31.85
CA GLY A 462 19.90 -2.95 -32.17
C GLY A 462 19.52 -1.92 -31.10
N THR A 463 18.39 -1.25 -31.31
CA THR A 463 17.91 -0.17 -30.46
C THR A 463 16.39 -0.20 -30.41
N ASP A 464 15.82 -0.04 -29.22
CA ASP A 464 14.37 -0.01 -29.01
C ASP A 464 13.86 1.41 -28.80
N VAL A 465 14.67 2.22 -28.13
CA VAL A 465 14.38 3.63 -27.84
C VAL A 465 15.62 4.46 -28.10
N ILE A 466 15.44 5.53 -28.86
CA ILE A 466 16.44 6.59 -29.03
C ILE A 466 16.07 7.71 -28.08
N VAL A 467 17.02 8.11 -27.25
CA VAL A 467 16.88 9.20 -26.28
C VAL A 467 17.73 10.37 -26.77
N VAL A 468 17.11 11.52 -26.95
CA VAL A 468 17.76 12.71 -27.52
C VAL A 468 17.84 13.80 -26.46
N ARG A 469 19.01 14.41 -26.34
CA ARG A 469 19.22 15.63 -25.57
C ARG A 469 19.56 16.77 -26.53
N SER A 470 18.86 17.87 -26.38
CA SER A 470 19.12 19.10 -27.12
C SER A 470 20.23 19.93 -26.49
N GLU A 471 20.88 20.76 -27.30
CA GLU A 471 21.70 21.85 -26.79
C GLU A 471 20.83 22.88 -26.06
N LYS A 472 21.41 23.57 -25.07
CA LYS A 472 20.71 24.60 -24.29
C LYS A 472 20.14 25.67 -25.23
N GLY A 473 18.81 25.82 -25.21
CA GLY A 473 18.07 26.80 -26.03
C GLY A 473 17.60 26.29 -27.40
N GLN A 474 17.98 25.07 -27.82
CA GLN A 474 17.58 24.48 -29.10
C GLN A 474 16.41 23.49 -28.99
N ASN A 475 15.84 23.29 -27.79
CA ASN A 475 14.78 22.29 -27.56
C ASN A 475 13.59 22.41 -28.54
N GLN A 476 13.14 23.62 -28.86
CA GLN A 476 11.99 23.84 -29.75
C GLN A 476 12.31 23.63 -31.24
N SER A 477 13.56 23.80 -31.65
CA SER A 477 13.99 23.52 -33.04
C SER A 477 14.16 22.03 -33.25
N VAL A 478 14.73 21.33 -32.26
CA VAL A 478 14.89 19.87 -32.24
C VAL A 478 13.53 19.16 -32.17
N ASP A 479 12.61 19.61 -31.31
CA ASP A 479 11.24 19.05 -31.23
C ASP A 479 10.54 19.06 -32.60
N ARG A 480 10.61 20.18 -33.34
CA ARG A 480 10.01 20.27 -34.68
C ARG A 480 10.66 19.33 -35.71
N GLN A 481 11.99 19.25 -35.71
CA GLN A 481 12.72 18.36 -36.63
C GLN A 481 12.41 16.88 -36.35
N LEU A 482 12.42 16.49 -35.07
CA LEU A 482 12.14 15.12 -34.66
C LEU A 482 10.70 14.72 -34.90
N ARG A 483 9.72 15.61 -34.66
CA ARG A 483 8.32 15.35 -35.00
C ARG A 483 8.15 15.07 -36.49
N ALA A 484 8.71 15.92 -37.36
CA ALA A 484 8.64 15.72 -38.80
C ALA A 484 9.25 14.37 -39.23
N LEU A 485 10.43 14.02 -38.70
CA LEU A 485 11.06 12.72 -38.95
C LEU A 485 10.17 11.55 -38.52
N CYS A 486 9.57 11.65 -37.34
CA CYS A 486 8.72 10.58 -36.80
C CYS A 486 7.41 10.43 -37.56
N ASP A 487 6.82 11.54 -38.03
CA ASP A 487 5.61 11.53 -38.86
C ASP A 487 5.88 10.88 -40.22
N GLU A 488 7.05 11.11 -40.83
CA GLU A 488 7.45 10.48 -42.09
C GLU A 488 7.74 8.98 -41.95
N THR A 489 8.36 8.58 -40.83
CA THR A 489 8.79 7.19 -40.58
C THR A 489 7.74 6.34 -39.87
N GLY A 490 6.65 6.95 -39.40
CA GLY A 490 5.61 6.28 -38.60
C GLY A 490 6.07 5.90 -37.19
N LEU A 491 7.11 6.55 -36.66
CA LEU A 491 7.64 6.30 -35.32
C LEU A 491 6.88 7.11 -34.28
N MET A 492 6.83 6.62 -33.05
CA MET A 492 6.29 7.39 -31.94
C MET A 492 7.33 8.36 -31.40
N PHE A 493 6.91 9.62 -31.28
CA PHE A 493 7.66 10.70 -30.68
C PHE A 493 7.02 11.14 -29.36
N GLN A 494 7.83 11.28 -28.30
CA GLN A 494 7.38 11.83 -27.02
C GLN A 494 8.41 12.79 -26.45
N SER A 495 7.96 13.93 -25.94
CA SER A 495 8.80 14.77 -25.10
C SER A 495 8.90 14.21 -23.68
N TYR A 496 9.91 14.63 -22.93
CA TYR A 496 10.00 14.35 -21.50
C TYR A 496 8.73 14.82 -20.76
N ALA A 497 8.19 15.98 -21.13
CA ALA A 497 6.96 16.50 -20.54
C ALA A 497 5.75 15.58 -20.79
N ASP A 498 5.63 14.99 -21.98
CA ASP A 498 4.57 14.02 -22.30
C ASP A 498 4.71 12.75 -21.46
N LEU A 499 5.95 12.26 -21.32
CA LEU A 499 6.25 11.05 -20.55
C LEU A 499 5.97 11.27 -19.05
N VAL A 500 6.43 12.38 -18.49
CA VAL A 500 6.15 12.77 -17.09
C VAL A 500 4.65 12.94 -16.86
N LYS A 501 3.91 13.50 -17.82
CA LYS A 501 2.45 13.62 -17.72
C LYS A 501 1.79 12.25 -17.63
N ILE A 502 2.18 11.29 -18.46
CA ILE A 502 1.68 9.90 -18.40
C ILE A 502 1.97 9.27 -17.04
N ILE A 503 3.19 9.42 -16.52
CA ILE A 503 3.57 8.91 -15.20
C ILE A 503 2.72 9.58 -14.10
N ARG A 504 2.59 10.90 -14.13
CA ARG A 504 1.83 11.67 -13.13
C ARG A 504 0.36 11.32 -13.14
N ASP A 505 -0.26 11.20 -14.30
CA ASP A 505 -1.66 10.80 -14.43
C ASP A 505 -1.86 9.37 -13.88
N THR A 506 -0.90 8.48 -14.13
CA THR A 506 -0.85 7.13 -13.57
C THR A 506 -0.78 7.14 -12.04
N LEU A 507 0.15 7.91 -11.48
CA LEU A 507 0.33 8.07 -10.03
C LEU A 507 -0.90 8.70 -9.36
N ASN A 508 -1.49 9.74 -9.95
CA ASN A 508 -2.67 10.42 -9.42
C ASN A 508 -3.88 9.48 -9.33
N GLY A 509 -4.07 8.61 -10.33
CA GLY A 509 -5.15 7.64 -10.31
C GLY A 509 -4.99 6.58 -9.22
N VAL A 510 -3.77 6.04 -9.03
CA VAL A 510 -3.48 5.06 -7.96
C VAL A 510 -3.62 5.71 -6.58
N THR A 511 -2.99 6.86 -6.38
CA THR A 511 -2.98 7.57 -5.09
C THR A 511 -4.36 8.10 -4.73
N GLY A 512 -5.18 8.55 -5.69
CA GLY A 512 -6.57 8.93 -5.45
C GLY A 512 -7.42 7.79 -4.87
N GLY A 513 -7.18 6.55 -5.31
CA GLY A 513 -7.81 5.37 -4.74
C GLY A 513 -7.40 5.13 -3.28
N LEU A 514 -6.10 5.25 -2.97
CA LEU A 514 -5.56 5.10 -1.61
C LEU A 514 -6.06 6.21 -0.67
N TRP A 515 -6.10 7.47 -1.12
CA TRP A 515 -6.69 8.58 -0.38
C TRP A 515 -8.17 8.36 -0.07
N SER A 516 -8.92 7.76 -1.00
CA SER A 516 -10.34 7.44 -0.78
C SER A 516 -10.53 6.44 0.36
N VAL A 517 -9.66 5.42 0.46
CA VAL A 517 -9.68 4.45 1.57
C VAL A 517 -9.34 5.13 2.90
N LEU A 518 -8.34 6.01 2.91
CA LEU A 518 -7.96 6.78 4.10
C LEU A 518 -9.13 7.66 4.58
N ILE A 519 -9.75 8.42 3.67
CA ILE A 519 -10.90 9.28 3.98
C ILE A 519 -12.05 8.46 4.57
N LEU A 520 -12.35 7.30 4.00
CA LEU A 520 -13.39 6.40 4.51
C LEU A 520 -13.07 5.96 5.96
N GLY A 521 -11.83 5.56 6.23
CA GLY A 521 -11.38 5.20 7.57
C GLY A 521 -11.48 6.37 8.57
N SER A 522 -11.12 7.58 8.15
CA SER A 522 -11.26 8.79 8.95
C SER A 522 -12.72 9.13 9.26
N ILE A 523 -13.64 8.96 8.31
CA ILE A 523 -15.08 9.16 8.53
C ILE A 523 -15.61 8.18 9.58
N ILE A 524 -15.25 6.90 9.49
CA ILE A 524 -15.66 5.87 10.46
C ILE A 524 -15.17 6.25 11.86
N ALA A 525 -13.91 6.65 12.00
CA ALA A 525 -13.36 7.09 13.28
C ALA A 525 -14.06 8.36 13.82
N ALA A 526 -14.35 9.33 12.95
CA ALA A 526 -15.07 10.55 13.31
C ALA A 526 -16.48 10.25 13.83
N ILE A 527 -17.22 9.34 13.20
CA ILE A 527 -18.55 8.90 13.67
C ILE A 527 -18.44 8.28 15.07
N GLY A 528 -17.45 7.43 15.32
CA GLY A 528 -17.20 6.85 16.64
C GLY A 528 -16.90 7.90 17.71
N LEU A 529 -16.10 8.90 17.37
CA LEU A 529 -15.79 10.03 18.24
C LEU A 529 -17.02 10.90 18.51
N ILE A 530 -17.81 11.23 17.49
CA ILE A 530 -19.05 12.00 17.62
C ILE A 530 -20.01 11.28 18.56
N ASN A 531 -20.23 9.98 18.37
CA ASN A 531 -21.11 9.20 19.24
C ASN A 531 -20.66 9.27 20.71
N THR A 532 -19.35 9.15 20.95
CA THR A 532 -18.81 9.16 22.31
C THR A 532 -18.88 10.55 22.95
N LEU A 533 -18.56 11.61 22.21
CA LEU A 533 -18.63 12.99 22.70
C LEU A 533 -20.07 13.41 22.97
N ALA A 534 -20.99 13.08 22.05
CA ALA A 534 -22.41 13.34 22.23
C ALA A 534 -22.91 12.72 23.54
N MET A 535 -22.56 11.46 23.79
CA MET A 535 -22.94 10.83 25.05
C MET A 535 -22.31 11.48 26.28
N ASN A 536 -21.01 11.76 26.24
CA ASN A 536 -20.33 12.43 27.35
C ASN A 536 -21.03 13.74 27.73
N ILE A 537 -21.50 14.51 26.74
CA ILE A 537 -22.25 15.75 26.96
C ILE A 537 -23.63 15.44 27.55
N LEU A 538 -24.38 14.49 26.98
CA LEU A 538 -25.72 14.14 27.44
C LEU A 538 -25.73 13.68 28.90
N GLU A 539 -24.76 12.86 29.31
CA GLU A 539 -24.62 12.43 30.70
C GLU A 539 -24.28 13.58 31.66
N GLN A 540 -23.53 14.58 31.18
CA GLN A 540 -23.06 15.71 31.98
C GLN A 540 -24.01 16.90 31.99
N THR A 541 -25.14 16.84 31.29
CA THR A 541 -26.11 17.94 31.21
C THR A 541 -26.50 18.49 32.58
N ARG A 542 -26.68 17.61 33.58
CA ARG A 542 -27.00 18.01 34.95
C ARG A 542 -25.83 18.66 35.68
N GLU A 543 -24.60 18.17 35.46
CA GLU A 543 -23.37 18.75 36.03
C GLU A 543 -23.10 20.14 35.44
N ILE A 544 -23.20 20.29 34.12
CA ILE A 544 -23.07 21.57 33.41
C ILE A 544 -24.16 22.56 33.89
N GLY A 545 -25.39 22.07 34.09
CA GLY A 545 -26.48 22.87 34.67
C GLY A 545 -26.14 23.40 36.07
N MET A 546 -25.56 22.56 36.93
CA MET A 546 -25.12 22.99 38.28
C MET A 546 -23.97 23.99 38.22
N LEU A 547 -23.01 23.82 37.32
CA LEU A 547 -21.91 24.77 37.16
C LEU A 547 -22.40 26.16 36.74
N ARG A 548 -23.43 26.24 35.89
CA ARG A 548 -24.10 27.51 35.55
C ARG A 548 -24.81 28.15 36.73
N VAL A 549 -25.38 27.35 37.63
CA VAL A 549 -26.00 27.85 38.87
C VAL A 549 -24.93 28.46 39.80
N VAL A 550 -23.69 27.96 39.76
CA VAL A 550 -22.54 28.50 40.52
C VAL A 550 -21.77 29.56 39.71
N ALA A 551 -22.46 30.24 38.78
CA ALA A 551 -21.95 31.38 38.01
C ALA A 551 -20.78 31.10 37.02
N MET A 552 -20.57 29.86 36.57
CA MET A 552 -19.75 29.65 35.36
C MET A 552 -20.44 30.28 34.15
N THR A 553 -19.66 31.00 33.34
CA THR A 553 -20.15 31.62 32.09
C THR A 553 -20.49 30.57 31.05
N ARG A 554 -21.10 30.96 29.91
CA ARG A 554 -21.32 30.01 28.79
C ARG A 554 -20.03 29.63 28.06
N ALA A 555 -18.99 30.46 28.17
CA ALA A 555 -17.70 30.25 27.51
C ALA A 555 -16.75 29.38 28.34
N GLN A 556 -16.88 29.44 29.67
CA GLN A 556 -16.31 28.48 30.61
C GLN A 556 -17.14 27.19 30.64
#